data_AF-A0A522P2U0-F1
#
_entry.id   AF-A0A522P2U0-F1
#
_cell.length_a   1.000
_cell.length_b   1.000
_cell.length_c   1.000
_cell.angle_alpha   90.00
_cell.angle_beta   90.00
_cell.angle_gamma   90.00
#
_symmetry.space_group_name_H-M   'P 1'
#
loop_
_entity.id
_entity.type
_entity.pdbx_description
1 polymer ?
#
loop_
_entity_poly.entity_id
_entity_poly.type
_entity_poly.pdbx_seq_one_letter_code
_entity_poly.pdbx_strand_id
1 'polypeptide(L)'
;RRDPRRRLTVPLFYADASALVKLVREEPESEALRTFVGNDRLASSELVLIEVPRAIRRAAGRDPALPTHLLLERAGELLDAVGLVPLDHGLLAAAGAIETAALRALDAIHLATAISLMPIDALITYDDRQGAVGRLAGLRTIAPGA
;
A
#
# COMPACT_ATOMS: atom_id res chain seq x y z
N ARG A 1 11.39 -2.98 -23.94
CA ARG A 1 11.08 -4.22 -24.70
C ARG A 1 10.27 -5.13 -23.77
N ARG A 2 9.00 -5.42 -24.06
CA ARG A 2 8.14 -6.32 -23.26
C ARG A 2 8.39 -7.77 -23.71
N ASP A 3 8.67 -8.65 -22.76
CA ASP A 3 8.80 -10.10 -22.96
C ASP A 3 7.43 -10.71 -23.36
N PRO A 4 7.34 -11.45 -24.49
CA PRO A 4 6.11 -12.06 -24.97
C PRO A 4 5.54 -13.17 -24.05
N ARG A 5 6.25 -13.60 -23.00
CA ARG A 5 5.74 -14.58 -22.02
C ARG A 5 4.93 -13.98 -20.86
N ARG A 6 4.78 -12.65 -20.78
CA ARG A 6 4.06 -11.97 -19.68
C ARG A 6 2.53 -11.94 -19.81
N ARG A 7 1.94 -12.69 -20.75
CA ARG A 7 0.49 -12.72 -20.99
C ARG A 7 -0.09 -14.01 -20.45
N LEU A 8 -0.49 -14.02 -19.18
CA LEU A 8 -1.59 -14.85 -18.62
C LEU A 8 -1.84 -14.55 -17.12
N THR A 9 -0.95 -13.84 -16.42
CA THR A 9 -1.13 -13.47 -15.01
C THR A 9 -1.58 -12.02 -14.85
N VAL A 10 -2.66 -11.80 -14.09
CA VAL A 10 -3.08 -10.46 -13.64
C VAL A 10 -1.92 -9.84 -12.84
N PRO A 11 -1.51 -8.59 -13.13
CA PRO A 11 -0.48 -7.87 -12.37
C PRO A 11 -0.74 -7.88 -10.86
N LEU A 12 0.33 -7.95 -10.07
CA LEU A 12 0.28 -7.89 -8.62
C LEU A 12 1.03 -6.66 -8.12
N PHE A 13 0.31 -5.71 -7.55
CA PHE A 13 0.89 -4.54 -6.90
C PHE A 13 0.81 -4.67 -5.39
N TYR A 14 1.85 -4.20 -4.71
CA TYR A 14 1.78 -3.98 -3.26
C TYR A 14 1.33 -2.54 -3.00
N ALA A 15 0.29 -2.33 -2.21
CA ALA A 15 -0.19 -1.01 -1.83
C ALA A 15 -0.04 -0.80 -0.33
N ASP A 16 0.65 0.26 0.08
CA ASP A 16 0.70 0.64 1.50
C ASP A 16 -0.58 1.36 1.94
N ALA A 17 -0.67 1.70 3.24
CA ALA A 17 -1.82 2.42 3.76
C ALA A 17 -2.08 3.77 3.05
N SER A 18 -1.03 4.48 2.61
CA SER A 18 -1.17 5.78 1.93
C SER A 18 -1.84 5.66 0.55
N ALA A 19 -1.58 4.55 -0.16
CA ALA A 19 -2.24 4.24 -1.42
C ALA A 19 -3.68 3.75 -1.19
N LEU A 20 -3.91 2.85 -0.22
CA LEU A 20 -5.25 2.33 0.06
C LEU A 20 -6.22 3.43 0.52
N VAL A 21 -5.76 4.39 1.33
CA VAL A 21 -6.60 5.52 1.76
C VAL A 21 -7.11 6.33 0.57
N LYS A 22 -6.31 6.52 -0.48
CA LYS A 22 -6.72 7.21 -1.72
C LYS A 22 -7.76 6.44 -2.54
N LEU A 23 -7.87 5.12 -2.36
CA LEU A 23 -8.92 4.32 -2.99
C LEU A 23 -10.25 4.38 -2.22
N VAL A 24 -10.20 4.68 -0.91
CA VAL A 24 -11.37 4.81 -0.04
C VAL A 24 -11.92 6.24 -0.04
N ARG A 25 -11.05 7.22 0.16
CA ARG A 25 -11.40 8.64 0.26
C ARG A 25 -10.87 9.38 -0.96
N GLU A 26 -11.68 10.31 -1.45
CA GLU A 26 -11.30 11.18 -2.55
C GLU A 26 -10.17 12.14 -2.12
N GLU A 27 -9.04 12.03 -2.81
CA GLU A 27 -7.84 12.85 -2.72
C GLU A 27 -7.38 13.21 -4.14
N PRO A 28 -6.50 14.21 -4.33
CA PRO A 28 -6.08 14.64 -5.67
C PRO A 28 -5.57 13.51 -6.57
N GLU A 29 -4.87 12.53 -6.00
CA GLU A 29 -4.27 11.42 -6.72
C GLU A 29 -5.21 10.22 -6.91
N SER A 30 -6.41 10.24 -6.31
CA SER A 30 -7.34 9.11 -6.28
C SER A 30 -7.81 8.65 -7.66
N GLU A 31 -8.11 9.58 -8.57
CA GLU A 31 -8.56 9.25 -9.92
C GLU A 31 -7.45 8.57 -10.74
N ALA A 32 -6.24 9.13 -10.67
CA ALA A 32 -5.06 8.57 -11.32
C ALA A 32 -4.74 7.17 -10.78
N LEU A 33 -4.83 6.98 -9.45
CA LEU A 33 -4.62 5.69 -8.81
C LEU A 33 -5.64 4.64 -9.22
N ARG A 34 -6.94 4.98 -9.22
CA ARG A 34 -8.00 4.04 -9.63
C ARG A 34 -7.83 3.63 -11.09
N THR A 35 -7.50 4.59 -11.96
CA THR A 35 -7.22 4.33 -13.39
C THR A 35 -6.00 3.44 -13.57
N PHE A 36 -4.96 3.65 -12.77
CA PHE A 36 -3.74 2.86 -12.82
C PHE A 36 -3.94 1.42 -12.36
N VAL A 37 -4.61 1.21 -11.22
CA VAL A 37 -4.84 -0.14 -10.65
C VAL A 37 -5.86 -0.91 -11.48
N GLY A 38 -6.93 -0.28 -11.95
CA GLY A 38 -7.97 -0.95 -12.72
C GLY A 38 -8.51 -2.19 -12.01
N ASN A 39 -8.37 -3.36 -12.66
CA ASN A 39 -8.77 -4.67 -12.13
C ASN A 39 -7.55 -5.52 -11.68
N ASP A 40 -6.38 -4.91 -11.53
CA ASP A 40 -5.18 -5.62 -11.14
C ASP A 40 -5.22 -6.01 -9.65
N ARG A 41 -4.44 -7.03 -9.27
CA ARG A 41 -4.44 -7.54 -7.90
C ARG A 41 -3.65 -6.61 -7.01
N LEU A 42 -4.22 -6.31 -5.84
CA LEU A 42 -3.53 -5.63 -4.77
C LEU A 42 -3.20 -6.60 -3.63
N ALA A 43 -2.00 -6.46 -3.08
CA ALA A 43 -1.62 -7.04 -1.81
C ALA A 43 -1.14 -5.96 -0.84
N SER A 44 -1.25 -6.22 0.45
CA SER A 44 -0.75 -5.35 1.50
C SER A 44 -0.40 -6.16 2.75
N SER A 45 0.38 -5.58 3.65
CA SER A 45 0.52 -6.09 5.02
C SER A 45 -0.82 -6.02 5.77
N GLU A 46 -1.13 -7.01 6.61
CA GLU A 46 -2.24 -6.97 7.57
C GLU A 46 -2.24 -5.72 8.46
N LEU A 47 -1.09 -5.04 8.59
CA LEU A 47 -0.97 -3.76 9.29
C LEU A 47 -2.01 -2.72 8.85
N VAL A 48 -2.47 -2.77 7.60
CA VAL A 48 -3.49 -1.84 7.07
C VAL A 48 -4.86 -1.95 7.72
N LEU A 49 -5.15 -3.09 8.36
CA LEU A 49 -6.34 -3.26 9.21
C LEU A 49 -6.35 -2.25 10.37
N ILE A 50 -5.17 -1.79 10.78
CA ILE A 50 -5.00 -0.73 11.78
C ILE A 50 -4.88 0.63 11.08
N GLU A 51 -4.02 0.73 10.07
CA GLU A 51 -3.63 2.03 9.51
C GLU A 51 -4.76 2.72 8.76
N VAL A 52 -5.51 2.01 7.93
CA VAL A 52 -6.57 2.61 7.10
C VAL A 52 -7.69 3.18 7.97
N PRO A 53 -8.28 2.43 8.94
CA PRO A 53 -9.29 3.00 9.84
C PRO A 53 -8.75 4.13 10.72
N ARG A 54 -7.47 4.11 11.11
CA ARG A 54 -6.86 5.19 11.89
C ARG A 54 -6.63 6.44 11.04
N ALA A 55 -6.26 6.29 9.78
CA ALA A 55 -6.14 7.40 8.84
C ALA A 55 -7.49 8.07 8.60
N ILE A 56 -8.57 7.29 8.40
CA ILE A 56 -9.94 7.80 8.25
C ILE A 56 -10.38 8.56 9.49
N ARG A 57 -10.23 7.99 10.69
CA ARG A 57 -10.58 8.68 11.95
C ARG A 57 -9.77 9.95 12.18
N ARG A 58 -8.49 9.95 11.79
CA ARG A 58 -7.64 11.14 11.87
C ARG A 58 -8.13 12.24 10.92
N ALA A 59 -8.57 11.88 9.71
CA ALA A 59 -9.17 12.82 8.78
C ALA A 59 -10.48 13.40 9.33
N ALA A 60 -11.35 12.55 9.88
CA ALA A 60 -12.61 12.97 10.52
C ALA A 60 -12.39 13.94 11.70
N GLY A 61 -11.31 13.76 12.46
CA GLY A 61 -10.95 14.70 13.53
C GLY A 61 -10.52 16.08 13.03
N ARG A 62 -10.13 16.21 11.75
CA ARG A 62 -9.78 17.49 11.11
C ARG A 62 -10.94 18.08 10.32
N ASP A 63 -11.81 17.22 9.79
CA ASP A 63 -13.01 17.59 9.06
C ASP A 63 -14.20 16.77 9.60
N PRO A 64 -14.97 17.33 10.56
CA PRO A 64 -16.13 16.66 11.13
C PRO A 64 -17.26 16.41 10.15
N ALA A 65 -17.27 17.05 8.97
CA ALA A 65 -18.28 16.82 7.93
C ALA A 65 -18.00 15.55 7.11
N LEU A 66 -16.82 14.93 7.27
CA LEU A 66 -16.51 13.68 6.58
C LEU A 66 -17.48 12.57 6.98
N PRO A 67 -18.06 11.84 6.01
CA PRO A 67 -18.97 10.73 6.27
C PRO A 67 -18.19 9.49 6.76
N THR A 68 -17.68 9.59 7.98
CA THR A 68 -16.70 8.66 8.56
C THR A 68 -17.19 7.22 8.55
N HIS A 69 -18.47 7.01 8.84
CA HIS A 69 -19.07 5.67 8.82
C HIS A 69 -19.02 5.04 7.42
N LEU A 70 -19.44 5.78 6.39
CA LEU A 70 -19.41 5.32 4.99
C LEU A 70 -17.96 5.06 4.52
N LEU A 71 -17.00 5.89 4.94
CA LEU A 71 -15.59 5.67 4.62
C LEU A 71 -15.03 4.41 5.29
N LEU A 72 -15.45 4.10 6.52
CA LEU A 72 -15.04 2.87 7.20
C LEU A 72 -15.67 1.63 6.56
N GLU A 73 -16.94 1.70 6.12
CA GLU A 73 -17.59 0.63 5.38
C GLU A 73 -16.86 0.36 4.05
N ARG A 74 -16.62 1.40 3.25
CA ARG A 74 -15.86 1.30 1.99
C ARG A 74 -14.43 0.80 2.22
N ALA A 75 -13.80 1.16 3.34
CA ALA A 75 -12.50 0.61 3.71
C ALA A 75 -12.58 -0.90 3.98
N GLY A 76 -13.62 -1.38 4.67
CA GLY A 76 -13.86 -2.81 4.87
C GLY A 76 -13.98 -3.55 3.54
N GLU A 77 -14.85 -3.07 2.65
CA GLU A 77 -15.05 -3.65 1.31
C GLU A 77 -13.75 -3.71 0.49
N LEU A 78 -12.95 -2.63 0.54
CA LEU A 78 -11.64 -2.60 -0.13
C LEU A 78 -10.68 -3.63 0.49
N LEU A 79 -10.59 -3.70 1.81
CA LEU A 79 -9.66 -4.59 2.51
C LEU A 79 -10.03 -6.07 2.33
N ASP A 80 -11.32 -6.39 2.19
CA ASP A 80 -11.80 -7.73 1.83
C ASP A 80 -11.36 -8.15 0.41
N ALA A 81 -11.14 -7.19 -0.49
CA ALA A 81 -10.66 -7.43 -1.85
C ALA A 81 -9.13 -7.44 -2.00
N VAL A 82 -8.39 -6.95 -0.99
CA VAL A 82 -6.92 -6.89 -0.99
C VAL A 82 -6.34 -8.18 -0.40
N GLY A 83 -5.31 -8.75 -1.04
CA GLY A 83 -4.56 -9.86 -0.47
C GLY A 83 -3.73 -9.42 0.74
N LEU A 84 -4.20 -9.71 1.95
CA LEU A 84 -3.47 -9.36 3.18
C LEU A 84 -2.40 -10.40 3.52
N VAL A 85 -1.18 -9.92 3.75
CA VAL A 85 -0.04 -10.75 4.19
C VAL A 85 0.04 -10.72 5.72
N PRO A 86 0.00 -11.88 6.39
CA PRO A 86 0.05 -11.94 7.83
C PRO A 86 1.32 -11.35 8.44
N LEU A 87 1.15 -10.68 9.58
CA LEU A 87 2.28 -10.25 10.39
C LEU A 87 2.75 -11.38 11.30
N ASP A 88 3.90 -11.98 10.98
CA ASP A 88 4.57 -12.95 11.85
C ASP A 88 5.90 -12.43 12.40
N HIS A 89 6.47 -13.20 13.33
CA HIS A 89 7.75 -12.85 13.95
C HIS A 89 8.89 -12.72 12.92
N GLY A 90 8.90 -13.56 11.88
CA GLY A 90 9.93 -13.53 10.85
C GLY A 90 9.88 -12.23 10.05
N LEU A 91 8.68 -11.79 9.69
CA LEU A 91 8.45 -10.54 8.97
C LEU A 91 8.83 -9.33 9.83
N LEU A 92 8.47 -9.33 11.12
CA LEU A 92 8.86 -8.26 12.05
C LEU A 92 10.38 -8.19 12.25
N ALA A 93 11.05 -9.34 12.35
CA ALA A 93 12.51 -9.40 12.42
C ALA A 93 13.16 -8.88 11.12
N ALA A 94 12.61 -9.24 9.95
CA ALA A 94 13.09 -8.75 8.66
C ALA A 94 12.93 -7.23 8.53
N ALA A 95 11.79 -6.68 8.99
CA ALA A 95 11.59 -5.24 9.06
C ALA A 95 12.61 -4.53 9.96
N GLY A 96 12.92 -5.12 11.13
CA GLY A 96 13.93 -4.59 12.06
C GLY A 96 15.37 -4.67 11.53
N ALA A 97 15.65 -5.54 10.56
CA ALA A 97 16.95 -5.67 9.93
C ALA A 97 17.22 -4.64 8.83
N ILE A 98 16.24 -3.81 8.46
CA ILE A 98 16.41 -2.74 7.47
C ILE A 98 17.25 -1.62 8.08
N GLU A 99 18.50 -1.48 7.65
CA GLU A 99 19.50 -0.57 8.24
C GLU A 99 19.20 0.94 8.04
N THR A 100 18.16 1.28 7.28
CA THR A 100 17.85 2.69 6.98
C THR A 100 17.16 3.38 8.15
N ALA A 101 17.93 4.11 8.96
CA ALA A 101 17.45 4.83 10.15
C ALA A 101 16.36 5.89 9.89
N ALA A 102 16.20 6.35 8.63
CA ALA A 102 15.17 7.32 8.26
C ALA A 102 13.77 6.69 8.08
N LEU A 103 13.68 5.36 8.01
CA LEU A 103 12.44 4.63 7.78
C LEU A 103 11.70 4.43 9.11
N ARG A 104 10.42 4.79 9.19
CA ARG A 104 9.63 4.54 10.41
C ARG A 104 9.31 3.06 10.52
N ALA A 105 8.99 2.60 11.74
CA ALA A 105 8.71 1.19 12.00
C ALA A 105 7.59 0.61 11.11
N LEU A 106 6.49 1.35 10.90
CA LEU A 106 5.38 0.89 10.06
C LEU A 106 5.79 0.81 8.58
N ASP A 107 6.52 1.81 8.11
CA ASP A 107 7.06 1.84 6.73
C ASP A 107 8.05 0.69 6.49
N ALA A 108 8.85 0.33 7.51
CA ALA A 108 9.75 -0.82 7.47
C ALA A 108 8.99 -2.15 7.39
N ILE A 109 7.88 -2.29 8.11
CA ILE A 109 6.99 -3.46 8.01
C ILE A 109 6.39 -3.55 6.61
N HIS A 110 5.90 -2.44 6.07
CA HIS A 110 5.37 -2.42 4.71
C HIS A 110 6.42 -2.83 3.69
N LEU A 111 7.64 -2.30 3.81
CA LEU A 111 8.74 -2.62 2.91
C LEU A 111 9.16 -4.09 3.00
N ALA A 112 9.34 -4.63 4.21
CA ALA A 112 9.66 -6.04 4.41
C ALA A 112 8.60 -6.96 3.82
N THR A 113 7.32 -6.59 3.94
CA THR A 113 6.20 -7.33 3.35
C THR A 113 6.22 -7.27 1.81
N ALA A 114 6.48 -6.10 1.23
CA ALA A 114 6.59 -5.96 -0.21
C ALA A 114 7.75 -6.79 -0.78
N ILE A 115 8.89 -6.83 -0.06
CA ILE A 115 10.06 -7.63 -0.41
C ILE A 115 9.75 -9.13 -0.32
N SER A 116 9.05 -9.59 0.72
CA SER A 116 8.72 -11.02 0.88
C SER A 116 7.78 -11.56 -0.20
N LEU A 117 7.00 -10.68 -0.85
CA LEU A 117 6.11 -11.02 -1.96
C LEU A 117 6.77 -10.99 -3.34
N MET A 118 8.04 -10.61 -3.45
CA MET A 118 8.70 -10.54 -4.75
C MET A 118 8.67 -11.90 -5.48
N PRO A 119 8.39 -11.92 -6.80
CA PRO A 119 8.22 -10.75 -7.68
C PRO A 119 6.83 -10.10 -7.61
N ILE A 120 6.81 -8.77 -7.50
CA ILE A 120 5.61 -7.91 -7.68
C ILE A 120 5.83 -6.91 -8.81
N ASP A 121 4.76 -6.39 -9.42
CA ASP A 121 4.81 -5.42 -10.51
C ASP A 121 5.32 -4.05 -10.07
N ALA A 122 4.87 -3.58 -8.90
CA ALA A 122 5.38 -2.40 -8.23
C ALA A 122 4.87 -2.30 -6.78
N LEU A 123 5.60 -1.55 -5.96
CA LEU A 123 5.15 -0.93 -4.72
C LEU A 123 4.46 0.40 -5.05
N ILE A 124 3.19 0.54 -4.68
CA ILE A 124 2.42 1.78 -4.72
C ILE A 124 2.51 2.43 -3.34
N THR A 125 3.15 3.59 -3.29
CA THR A 125 3.31 4.37 -2.06
C THR A 125 3.34 5.85 -2.39
N TYR A 126 2.69 6.66 -1.56
CA TYR A 126 2.74 8.12 -1.62
C TYR A 126 3.63 8.70 -0.52
N ASP A 127 4.43 7.86 0.14
CA ASP A 127 5.54 8.29 1.00
C ASP A 127 6.85 8.20 0.22
N ASP A 128 7.44 9.37 -0.08
CA ASP A 128 8.68 9.47 -0.86
C ASP A 128 9.85 8.74 -0.20
N ARG A 129 9.91 8.71 1.14
CA ARG A 129 10.99 8.07 1.89
C ARG A 129 10.87 6.56 1.77
N GLN A 130 9.67 6.02 2.00
CA GLN A 130 9.41 4.60 1.80
C GLN A 130 9.67 4.17 0.35
N GLY A 131 9.24 4.98 -0.63
CA GLY A 131 9.52 4.77 -2.03
C GLY A 131 11.02 4.75 -2.35
N ALA A 132 11.80 5.66 -1.76
CA ALA A 132 13.25 5.69 -1.95
C ALA A 132 13.93 4.41 -1.42
N VAL A 133 13.57 3.96 -0.22
CA VAL A 133 14.14 2.72 0.34
C VAL A 133 13.68 1.49 -0.46
N GLY A 134 12.42 1.48 -0.92
CA GLY A 134 11.91 0.43 -1.80
C GLY A 134 12.73 0.28 -3.09
N ARG A 135 13.10 1.39 -3.73
CA ARG A 135 13.97 1.35 -4.92
C ARG A 135 15.36 0.78 -4.61
N LEU A 136 15.94 1.14 -3.47
CA LEU A 136 17.23 0.59 -3.04
C LEU A 136 17.14 -0.93 -2.76
N ALA A 137 15.99 -1.41 -2.30
CA ALA A 137 15.71 -2.84 -2.11
C ALA A 137 15.33 -3.58 -3.41
N GLY A 138 15.38 -2.92 -4.58
CA GLY A 138 15.09 -3.54 -5.87
C GLY A 138 13.61 -3.56 -6.27
N LEU A 139 12.73 -2.92 -5.50
CA LEU A 139 11.33 -2.75 -5.88
C LEU A 139 11.19 -1.63 -6.91
N ARG A 140 10.33 -1.85 -7.91
CA ARG A 140 9.78 -0.74 -8.68
C ARG A 140 8.80 0.02 -7.80
N THR A 141 8.97 1.32 -7.64
CA THR A 141 8.07 2.16 -6.84
C THR A 141 7.33 3.15 -7.71
N ILE A 142 6.04 3.35 -7.47
CA ILE A 142 5.18 4.27 -8.23
C ILE A 142 4.21 5.01 -7.31
N ALA A 143 3.82 6.21 -7.73
CA ALA A 143 2.80 7.05 -7.09
C ALA A 143 1.95 7.68 -8.19
N PRO A 144 0.91 6.99 -8.71
CA PRO A 144 0.08 7.51 -9.78
C PRO A 144 -0.53 8.87 -9.41
N GLY A 145 -0.32 9.89 -10.25
CA GLY A 145 -0.86 11.24 -10.04
C GLY A 145 -0.02 12.16 -9.14
N ALA A 146 1.10 11.67 -8.58
CA ALA A 146 2.08 12.48 -7.85
C ALA A 146 3.16 13.07 -8.77
#